data_AF-A0A4P7GP70-F1
#
_entry.id   AF-A0A4P7GP70-F1
#
_cell.length_a   1.000
_cell.length_b   1.000
_cell.length_c   1.000
_cell.angle_alpha   90.00
_cell.angle_beta   90.00
_cell.angle_gamma   90.00
#
_symmetry.space_group_name_H-M   'P 1'
#
loop_
_entity.id
_entity.type
_entity.pdbx_description
1 polymer ?
#
loop_
_entity_poly.entity_id
_entity_poly.type
_entity_poly.pdbx_seq_one_letter_code
_entity_poly.pdbx_strand_id
1 'polypeptide(L)'
;MPWCGRPAPPRGTRPDLTGRGVGRALTESVIDLADTWLDVRRLVVVVFVDHDRAIGLDESSGFQREGVVRELGFRRGMYVEAVVVGHRRP
;
A
#
# COMPACT_ATOMS: atom_id res chain seq x y z
N MET A 1 4.30 18.39 16.05
CA MET A 1 4.05 17.07 15.41
C MET A 1 3.33 17.30 14.08
N PRO A 2 4.00 17.20 12.92
CA PRO A 2 3.57 17.93 11.70
C PRO A 2 2.61 17.14 10.79
N TRP A 3 1.67 16.37 11.35
CA TRP A 3 0.79 15.47 10.58
C TRP A 3 -0.72 15.71 10.79
N CYS A 4 -1.11 16.91 11.22
CA CYS A 4 -2.52 17.30 11.33
C CYS A 4 -3.03 17.90 10.00
N GLY A 5 -4.05 17.28 9.41
CA GLY A 5 -4.89 17.89 8.36
C GLY A 5 -4.54 17.62 6.88
N ARG A 6 -3.38 17.03 6.56
CA ARG A 6 -3.04 16.72 5.15
C ARG A 6 -3.57 15.35 4.72
N PRO A 7 -4.02 15.17 3.46
CA PRO A 7 -4.31 13.85 2.89
C PRO A 7 -3.07 12.95 3.01
N ALA A 8 -3.28 11.63 3.09
CA ALA A 8 -2.17 10.68 3.14
C ALA A 8 -1.20 10.98 1.99
N PRO A 9 0.11 11.16 2.26
CA PRO A 9 1.06 11.37 1.19
C PRO A 9 1.10 10.13 0.31
N PRO A 10 1.38 10.29 -0.99
CA PRO A 10 1.47 9.17 -1.92
C PRO A 10 2.45 8.13 -1.39
N ARG A 11 2.20 6.85 -1.73
CA ARG A 11 3.11 5.72 -1.46
C ARG A 11 4.55 6.19 -1.62
N GLY A 12 5.32 6.13 -0.53
CA GLY A 12 6.64 6.71 -0.26
C GLY A 12 7.51 7.16 -1.45
N THR A 13 6.97 8.06 -2.27
CA THR A 13 7.60 8.61 -3.46
C THR A 13 7.83 10.09 -3.22
N ARG A 14 8.87 10.63 -3.85
CA ARG A 14 9.11 12.07 -3.75
C ARG A 14 7.90 12.81 -4.33
N PRO A 15 7.42 13.90 -3.70
CA PRO A 15 6.20 14.58 -4.14
C PRO A 15 6.17 14.97 -5.62
N ASP A 16 7.32 15.35 -6.20
CA ASP A 16 7.52 15.70 -7.62
C ASP A 16 7.38 14.53 -8.60
N LEU A 17 7.46 13.29 -8.09
CA LEU A 17 7.32 12.05 -8.85
C LEU A 17 5.92 11.43 -8.73
N THR A 18 5.05 12.04 -7.93
CA THR A 18 3.65 11.61 -7.79
C THR A 18 2.92 11.72 -9.11
N GLY A 19 2.03 10.76 -9.40
CA GLY A 19 1.22 10.80 -10.63
C GLY A 19 1.95 10.37 -11.90
N ARG A 20 3.25 10.04 -11.84
CA ARG A 20 4.05 9.64 -13.00
C ARG A 20 4.21 8.12 -13.17
N GLY A 21 3.37 7.32 -12.51
CA GLY A 21 3.45 5.86 -12.57
C GLY A 21 4.59 5.21 -11.77
N VAL A 22 5.43 6.00 -11.09
CA VAL A 22 6.57 5.46 -10.30
C VAL A 22 6.13 4.45 -9.24
N GLY A 23 5.06 4.76 -8.50
CA GLY A 23 4.53 3.83 -7.50
C GLY A 23 4.10 2.48 -8.10
N ARG A 24 3.57 2.49 -9.33
CA ARG A 24 3.18 1.28 -10.06
C ARG A 24 4.38 0.47 -10.50
N ALA A 25 5.36 1.12 -11.13
CA ALA A 25 6.59 0.48 -11.57
C ALA A 25 7.32 -0.20 -10.41
N LEU A 26 7.35 0.45 -9.22
CA LEU A 26 7.91 -0.14 -8.01
C LEU A 26 7.13 -1.37 -7.55
N THR A 27 5.80 -1.30 -7.45
CA THR A 27 4.99 -2.45 -7.03
C THR A 27 5.14 -3.62 -8.00
N GLU A 28 5.09 -3.39 -9.31
CA GLU A 28 5.25 -4.43 -10.33
C GLU A 28 6.66 -5.06 -10.28
N SER A 29 7.70 -4.26 -10.05
CA SER A 29 9.08 -4.77 -9.91
C SER A 29 9.26 -5.63 -8.65
N VAL A 30 8.58 -5.29 -7.55
CA VAL A 30 8.59 -6.10 -6.31
C VAL A 30 7.87 -7.42 -6.52
N ILE A 31 6.74 -7.43 -7.26
CA ILE A 31 6.02 -8.65 -7.61
C ILE A 31 6.92 -9.55 -8.48
N ASP A 32 7.51 -9.03 -9.55
CA ASP A 32 8.41 -9.82 -10.41
C ASP A 32 9.60 -10.40 -9.62
N LEU A 33 10.20 -9.59 -8.74
CA LEU A 33 11.27 -10.07 -7.88
C LEU A 33 10.82 -11.23 -6.98
N ALA A 34 9.63 -11.11 -6.37
CA ALA A 34 9.04 -12.11 -5.49
C ALA A 34 8.72 -13.42 -6.22
N ASP A 35 8.09 -13.33 -7.39
CA ASP A 35 7.58 -14.47 -8.16
C ASP A 35 8.66 -15.21 -8.93
N THR A 36 9.62 -14.46 -9.49
CA THR A 36 10.62 -14.99 -10.43
C THR A 36 11.90 -15.43 -9.71
N TRP A 37 12.31 -14.72 -8.65
CA TRP A 37 13.67 -14.90 -8.10
C TRP A 37 13.70 -15.37 -6.66
N LEU A 38 12.79 -14.89 -5.81
CA LEU A 38 12.91 -15.05 -4.36
C LEU A 38 12.09 -16.21 -3.76
N ASP A 39 11.30 -16.92 -4.58
CA ASP A 39 10.38 -17.97 -4.13
C ASP A 39 9.47 -17.50 -2.97
N VAL A 40 9.05 -16.23 -3.02
CA VAL A 40 8.21 -15.65 -1.97
C VAL A 40 6.78 -16.14 -2.17
N ARG A 41 6.27 -16.88 -1.18
CA ARG A 41 4.93 -17.46 -1.25
C ARG A 41 3.81 -16.42 -1.23
N ARG A 42 4.01 -15.30 -0.52
CA ARG A 42 2.97 -14.26 -0.35
C ARG A 42 3.60 -12.91 0.00
N LEU A 43 3.15 -11.88 -0.71
CA LEU A 43 3.36 -10.48 -0.35
C LEU A 43 2.12 -9.97 0.40
N VAL A 44 2.34 -9.20 1.45
CA VAL A 44 1.29 -8.56 2.24
C VAL A 44 1.61 -7.09 2.38
N VAL A 45 0.64 -6.24 2.07
CA VAL A 45 0.70 -4.80 2.30
C VAL A 45 -0.40 -4.42 3.28
N VAL A 46 -0.01 -3.67 4.32
CA VAL A 46 -0.93 -3.11 5.30
C VAL A 46 -0.94 -1.59 5.11
N VAL A 47 -2.09 -1.05 4.75
CA VAL A 47 -2.23 0.36 4.35
C VAL A 47 -3.44 0.97 5.05
N PHE A 48 -3.30 2.18 5.60
CA PHE A 48 -4.42 2.86 6.25
C PHE A 48 -5.59 3.07 5.29
N VAL A 49 -6.82 2.94 5.81
CA VAL A 49 -8.05 3.05 5.01
C VAL A 49 -8.22 4.40 4.31
N ASP A 50 -7.54 5.46 4.77
CA ASP A 50 -7.59 6.80 4.18
C ASP A 50 -6.62 7.00 3.01
N HIS A 51 -5.96 5.93 2.54
CA HIS A 51 -4.99 5.97 1.45
C HIS A 51 -5.51 5.26 0.19
N ASP A 52 -6.70 5.66 -0.27
CA ASP A 52 -7.43 5.05 -1.40
C ASP A 52 -6.57 4.88 -2.66
N ARG A 53 -5.70 5.85 -2.97
CA ARG A 53 -4.80 5.78 -4.12
C ARG A 53 -3.80 4.62 -4.04
N ALA A 54 -3.28 4.34 -2.86
CA ALA A 54 -2.35 3.22 -2.65
C ALA A 54 -3.09 1.89 -2.70
N ILE A 55 -4.28 1.80 -2.09
CA ILE A 55 -5.13 0.61 -2.13
C ILE A 55 -5.49 0.26 -3.58
N GLY A 56 -6.04 1.23 -4.33
CA GLY A 56 -6.42 1.01 -5.72
C GLY A 56 -5.22 0.68 -6.62
N LEU A 57 -4.04 1.21 -6.31
CA LEU A 57 -2.81 0.83 -7.00
C LEU A 57 -2.46 -0.64 -6.75
N ASP A 58 -2.43 -1.08 -5.49
CA ASP A 58 -2.12 -2.48 -5.14
C ASP A 58 -3.13 -3.44 -5.78
N GLU A 59 -4.42 -3.13 -5.68
CA GLU A 59 -5.49 -3.93 -6.31
C GLU A 59 -5.32 -4.02 -7.84
N SER A 60 -5.01 -2.89 -8.50
CA SER A 60 -4.78 -2.88 -9.96
C SER A 60 -3.50 -3.62 -10.39
N SER A 61 -2.55 -3.81 -9.47
CA SER A 61 -1.30 -4.55 -9.70
C SER A 61 -1.43 -6.05 -9.38
N GLY A 62 -2.62 -6.55 -9.01
CA GLY A 62 -2.86 -7.97 -8.75
C GLY A 62 -2.81 -8.39 -7.29
N PHE A 63 -2.85 -7.44 -6.35
CA PHE A 63 -3.17 -7.75 -4.95
C PHE A 63 -4.68 -7.89 -4.77
N GLN A 64 -5.09 -8.68 -3.78
CA GLN A 64 -6.47 -8.85 -3.37
C GLN A 64 -6.66 -8.39 -1.94
N ARG A 65 -7.80 -7.77 -1.65
CA ARG A 65 -8.16 -7.37 -0.29
C ARG A 65 -8.47 -8.61 0.56
N GLU A 66 -7.74 -8.76 1.66
CA GLU A 66 -7.85 -9.93 2.55
C GLU A 66 -8.52 -9.58 3.88
N GLY A 67 -8.54 -8.31 4.28
CA GLY A 67 -9.23 -7.90 5.50
C GLY A 67 -9.01 -6.46 5.91
N VAL A 68 -9.55 -6.11 7.07
CA VAL A 68 -9.36 -4.81 7.73
C VAL A 68 -8.90 -5.06 9.16
N VAL A 69 -7.80 -4.43 9.54
CA VAL A 69 -7.31 -4.39 10.92
C VAL A 69 -7.84 -3.12 11.58
N ARG A 70 -8.64 -3.30 12.61
CA ARG A 70 -9.17 -2.19 13.40
C ARG A 70 -8.11 -1.63 14.34
N GLU A 71 -8.19 -0.33 14.56
CA GLU A 71 -7.37 0.38 15.56
C GLU A 71 -5.85 0.18 15.41
N LEU A 72 -5.36 -0.03 14.17
CA LEU A 72 -3.95 -0.33 13.91
C LEU A 72 -3.03 0.88 14.22
N GLY A 73 -3.51 2.10 14.03
CA GLY A 73 -2.71 3.30 14.25
C GLY A 73 -3.49 4.44 14.87
N PHE A 74 -2.81 5.34 15.58
CA PHE A 74 -3.43 6.52 16.18
C PHE A 74 -3.11 7.78 15.35
N ARG A 75 -4.14 8.42 14.78
CA ARG A 75 -4.00 9.59 13.91
C ARG A 75 -5.15 10.57 14.18
N ARG A 76 -4.85 11.88 14.19
CA ARG A 76 -5.85 12.95 14.38
C ARG A 76 -6.73 12.76 15.64
N GLY A 77 -6.16 12.21 16.71
CA GLY A 77 -6.88 12.00 17.98
C GLY A 77 -7.78 10.77 18.02
N MET A 78 -7.76 9.92 16.98
CA MET A 78 -8.55 8.69 16.93
C MET A 78 -7.72 7.51 16.45
N TYR A 79 -8.11 6.31 16.86
CA TYR A 79 -7.61 5.09 16.25
C TYR A 79 -8.18 4.93 14.84
N VAL A 80 -7.33 4.58 13.89
CA VAL A 80 -7.67 4.39 12.49
C VAL A 80 -7.41 2.95 12.05
N GLU A 81 -8.25 2.48 11.15
CA GLU A 81 -8.17 1.14 10.58
C GLU A 81 -7.16 1.08 9.41
N ALA A 82 -6.74 -0.14 9.07
CA ALA A 82 -5.94 -0.40 7.90
C ALA A 82 -6.48 -1.60 7.11
N VAL A 83 -6.32 -1.53 5.81
CA VAL A 83 -6.62 -2.62 4.88
C VAL A 83 -5.40 -3.51 4.77
N VAL A 84 -5.65 -4.82 4.78
CA VAL A 84 -4.67 -5.83 4.40
C VAL A 84 -4.96 -6.24 2.98
N VAL A 85 -3.99 -6.05 2.09
CA VAL A 85 -4.02 -6.57 0.72
C VAL A 85 -2.89 -7.57 0.54
N GLY A 86 -3.18 -8.67 -0.15
CA GLY A 86 -2.24 -9.77 -0.34
C GLY A 86 -2.09 -10.14 -1.82
N HIS A 87 -0.87 -10.43 -2.23
CA HIS A 87 -0.56 -11.04 -3.52
C HIS A 87 0.04 -12.40 -3.25
N ARG A 88 -0.48 -13.43 -3.91
CA ARG A 88 -0.01 -14.81 -3.81
C ARG A 88 0.59 -15.18 -5.14
N ARG A 89 1.76 -15.82 -5.08
CA ARG A 89 2.36 -16.46 -6.24
C ARG A 89 1.33 -17.41 -6.87
N PRO A 90 1.21 -17.43 -8.22
CA PRO A 90 0.38 -18.40 -8.93
C PRO A 90 0.77 -19.86 -8.66
#